data_AF-A0A351JXK6-F1
#
_entry.id   AF-A0A351JXK6-F1
#
_cell.length_a   1.000
_cell.length_b   1.000
_cell.length_c   1.000
_cell.angle_alpha   90.00
_cell.angle_beta   90.00
_cell.angle_gamma   90.00
#
_symmetry.space_group_name_H-M   'P 1'
#
loop_
_entity.id
_entity.type
_entity.pdbx_description
1 polymer ?
#
loop_
_entity_poly.entity_id
_entity_poly.type
_entity_poly.pdbx_seq_one_letter_code
_entity_poly.pdbx_strand_id
1 'polypeptide(L)'
;RPGPTGDTVTVTTDQGVMLQAELIVAPREGPRTLKLAQVIRNGQVLREFALGGKPQATITLADTPGKSSWYILRVVASDGDQAYTNPIWVEVR
;
A
#
# COMPACT_ATOMS: atom_id res chain seq x y z
N ARG A 1 -3.60 6.94 26.37
CA ARG A 1 -4.00 7.32 25.00
C ARG A 1 -4.45 6.06 24.28
N PRO A 2 -5.65 6.01 23.68
CA PRO A 2 -5.99 4.90 22.81
C PRO A 2 -5.01 4.91 21.62
N GLY A 3 -4.40 3.77 21.30
CA GLY A 3 -3.48 3.64 20.17
C GLY A 3 -4.18 3.85 18.83
N PRO A 4 -3.44 4.16 17.75
CA PRO A 4 -4.01 4.26 16.42
C PRO A 4 -4.63 2.93 16.00
N THR A 5 -5.81 2.97 15.39
CA THR A 5 -6.64 1.82 14.98
C THR A 5 -6.09 1.09 13.74
N GLY A 6 -4.77 1.00 13.59
CA GLY A 6 -4.08 0.32 12.50
C GLY A 6 -2.97 -0.59 13.02
N ASP A 7 -2.53 -1.52 12.18
CA ASP A 7 -1.46 -2.45 12.53
C ASP A 7 -0.18 -1.67 12.79
N THR A 8 0.47 -1.92 13.93
CA THR A 8 1.74 -1.28 14.29
C THR A 8 2.86 -2.30 14.24
N VAL A 9 3.93 -1.96 13.52
CA VAL A 9 5.16 -2.73 13.39
C VAL A 9 6.29 -1.95 14.04
N THR A 10 7.13 -2.61 14.84
CA THR A 10 8.32 -2.00 15.44
C THR A 10 9.56 -2.63 14.82
N VAL A 11 10.52 -1.80 14.40
CA VAL A 11 11.80 -2.22 13.81
C VAL A 11 12.97 -1.48 14.46
N THR A 12 14.20 -1.97 14.31
CA THR A 12 15.41 -1.25 14.74
C THR A 12 15.93 -0.30 13.67
N THR A 13 16.87 0.58 14.04
CA THR A 13 17.38 1.69 13.22
C THR A 13 18.01 1.29 11.88
N ASP A 14 18.43 0.03 11.75
CA ASP A 14 19.04 -0.53 10.53
C ASP A 14 18.16 -1.59 9.85
N GLN A 15 16.97 -1.84 10.38
CA GLN A 15 16.02 -2.80 9.81
C GLN A 15 15.11 -2.11 8.80
N GLY A 16 15.14 -2.61 7.56
CA GLY A 16 14.15 -2.28 6.54
C GLY A 16 12.83 -3.01 6.79
N VAL A 17 11.77 -2.54 6.14
CA VAL A 17 10.48 -3.22 6.05
C VAL A 17 10.26 -3.75 4.64
N MET A 18 9.57 -4.88 4.54
CA MET A 18 9.06 -5.39 3.27
C MET A 18 7.54 -5.36 3.31
N LEU A 19 6.96 -4.49 2.48
CA LEU A 19 5.51 -4.40 2.28
C LEU A 19 5.13 -5.31 1.14
N GLN A 20 4.16 -6.18 1.37
CA GLN A 20 3.56 -7.02 0.34
C GLN A 20 2.05 -6.81 0.35
N ALA A 21 1.46 -6.69 -0.84
CA ALA A 21 0.03 -6.56 -0.99
C ALA A 21 -0.49 -7.40 -2.15
N GLU A 22 -1.62 -8.05 -1.92
CA GLU A 22 -2.41 -8.72 -2.94
C GLU A 22 -3.56 -7.79 -3.35
N LEU A 23 -3.68 -7.58 -4.66
CA LEU A 23 -4.64 -6.67 -5.25
C LEU A 23 -5.60 -7.46 -6.10
N ILE A 24 -6.89 -7.25 -5.86
CA ILE A 24 -7.97 -7.93 -6.58
C ILE A 24 -9.02 -6.87 -6.88
N VAL A 25 -9.45 -6.82 -8.15
CA VAL A 25 -10.62 -6.05 -8.55
C VAL A 25 -11.72 -6.98 -9.02
N ALA A 26 -12.89 -6.87 -8.40
CA ALA A 26 -14.07 -7.62 -8.81
C ALA A 26 -14.66 -7.03 -10.10
N PRO A 27 -15.17 -7.86 -11.02
CA PRO A 27 -15.92 -7.39 -12.18
C PRO A 27 -17.20 -6.66 -11.74
N ARG A 28 -17.72 -5.78 -12.61
CA ARG A 28 -19.03 -5.13 -12.47
C ARG A 28 -19.86 -5.39 -13.74
N GLU A 29 -20.59 -4.38 -14.24
CA GLU A 29 -21.35 -4.44 -15.50
C GLU A 29 -20.47 -4.63 -16.76
N GLY A 30 -19.14 -4.56 -16.63
CA GLY A 30 -18.17 -4.82 -17.69
C GLY A 30 -16.80 -5.27 -17.17
N PRO A 31 -15.85 -5.61 -18.07
CA PRO A 31 -14.51 -6.04 -17.68
C PRO A 31 -13.79 -4.92 -16.93
N ARG A 32 -13.32 -5.23 -15.73
CA ARG A 32 -12.62 -4.31 -14.84
C ARG A 32 -11.26 -4.88 -14.50
N THR A 33 -10.23 -4.04 -14.60
CA THR A 33 -8.84 -4.47 -14.40
C THR A 33 -8.11 -3.48 -13.51
N LEU A 34 -7.01 -3.89 -12.90
CA LEU A 34 -6.12 -3.00 -12.18
C LEU A 34 -5.37 -2.13 -13.18
N LYS A 35 -5.19 -0.84 -12.86
CA LYS A 35 -4.46 0.14 -13.68
C LYS A 35 -3.16 0.57 -13.01
N LEU A 36 -3.24 1.00 -11.75
CA LEU A 36 -2.05 1.43 -10.99
C LEU A 36 -2.20 1.11 -9.50
N ALA A 37 -1.07 0.95 -8.82
CA ALA A 37 -0.99 0.95 -7.37
C ALA A 37 0.09 1.94 -6.90
N GLN A 38 -0.17 2.64 -5.80
CA GLN A 38 0.72 3.63 -5.20
C GLN A 38 0.92 3.31 -3.73
N VAL A 39 2.17 3.03 -3.35
CA VAL A 39 2.55 2.98 -1.93
C VAL A 39 2.83 4.40 -1.48
N ILE A 40 2.13 4.83 -0.45
CA ILE A 40 2.19 6.18 0.10
C ILE A 40 2.76 6.09 1.51
N ARG A 41 3.81 6.86 1.78
CA ARG A 41 4.43 6.99 3.11
C ARG A 41 4.24 8.40 3.62
N ASN A 42 3.65 8.56 4.80
CA ASN A 42 3.44 9.87 5.43
C ASN A 42 2.77 10.90 4.49
N GLY A 43 1.81 10.45 3.68
CA GLY A 43 1.07 11.29 2.73
C GLY A 43 1.77 11.55 1.40
N GLN A 44 3.01 11.07 1.20
CA GLN A 44 3.75 11.20 -0.05
C GLN A 44 3.80 9.88 -0.81
N VAL A 45 3.61 9.92 -2.13
CA VAL A 45 3.78 8.74 -2.98
C VAL A 45 5.26 8.36 -2.99
N LEU A 46 5.56 7.20 -2.42
CA LEU A 46 6.92 6.65 -2.38
C LEU A 46 7.21 5.87 -3.66
N ARG A 47 6.25 5.08 -4.13
CA ARG A 47 6.38 4.26 -5.34
C ARG A 47 5.04 4.09 -6.04
N GLU A 48 5.10 4.12 -7.36
CA GLU A 48 3.99 3.73 -8.24
C GLU A 48 4.32 2.42 -8.99
N PHE A 49 3.31 1.58 -9.16
CA PHE A 49 3.33 0.34 -9.90
C PHE A 49 2.29 0.43 -11.01
N ALA A 50 2.71 0.33 -12.27
CA ALA A 50 1.80 0.16 -13.39
C ALA A 50 1.30 -1.29 -13.40
N LEU A 51 -0.01 -1.47 -13.27
CA LEU A 51 -0.64 -2.79 -13.22
C LEU A 51 -1.23 -3.04 -14.59
N GLY A 52 -0.63 -3.97 -15.35
CA GLY A 52 -0.86 -4.14 -16.79
C GLY A 52 -2.22 -4.71 -17.18
N GLY A 53 -3.33 -4.16 -16.67
CA GLY A 53 -4.67 -4.50 -17.09
C GLY A 53 -5.12 -5.90 -16.68
N LYS A 54 -4.58 -6.44 -15.58
CA LYS A 54 -5.03 -7.73 -15.02
C LYS A 54 -6.02 -7.50 -13.87
N PRO A 55 -6.97 -8.42 -13.63
CA PRO A 55 -7.91 -8.29 -12.51
C PRO A 55 -7.24 -8.52 -11.15
N GLN A 56 -6.03 -9.08 -11.14
CA GLN A 56 -5.26 -9.39 -9.94
C GLN A 56 -3.77 -9.08 -10.13
N ALA A 57 -3.11 -8.69 -9.04
CA ALA A 57 -1.67 -8.48 -9.01
C ALA A 57 -1.13 -8.60 -7.58
N THR A 58 0.15 -8.93 -7.46
CA THR A 58 0.89 -8.83 -6.20
C THR A 58 1.96 -7.77 -6.37
N ILE A 59 2.12 -6.91 -5.38
CA ILE A 59 3.21 -5.92 -5.35
C ILE A 59 4.04 -6.12 -4.10
N THR A 60 5.33 -5.82 -4.22
CA THR A 60 6.26 -5.80 -3.10
C THR A 60 7.07 -4.52 -3.12
N LEU A 61 7.36 -3.97 -1.94
CA LEU A 61 8.23 -2.82 -1.75
C LEU A 61 9.10 -3.03 -0.51
N ALA A 62 10.42 -2.95 -0.70
CA ALA A 62 11.35 -2.77 0.40
C ALA A 62 11.56 -1.27 0.66
N ASP A 63 11.55 -0.87 1.93
CA ASP A 63 11.82 0.52 2.34
C ASP A 63 12.59 0.56 3.67
N THR A 64 13.32 1.64 3.91
CA THR A 64 13.93 1.94 5.21
C THR A 64 13.13 3.08 5.86
N PRO A 65 12.24 2.76 6.83
CA PRO A 65 11.35 3.75 7.44
C PRO A 65 12.11 4.77 8.29
N GLY A 66 11.57 5.98 8.40
CA GLY A 66 12.01 6.94 9.41
C GLY A 66 11.41 6.65 10.79
N LYS A 67 11.85 7.40 11.82
CA LYS A 67 11.49 7.19 13.24
C LYS A 67 10.02 6.88 13.52
N SER A 68 9.12 7.59 12.85
CA SER A 68 7.70 7.30 12.83
C SER A 68 7.20 7.44 11.40
N SER A 69 6.76 6.33 10.83
CA SER A 69 6.24 6.28 9.46
C SER A 69 4.89 5.59 9.48
N TRP A 70 4.00 5.96 8.57
CA TRP A 70 2.84 5.15 8.23
C TRP A 70 2.77 4.94 6.73
N TYR A 71 2.26 3.77 6.35
CA TYR A 71 2.11 3.35 4.97
C TYR A 71 0.65 3.07 4.68
N ILE A 72 0.17 3.53 3.52
CA ILE A 72 -1.07 3.05 2.91
C ILE A 72 -0.78 2.64 1.48
N LEU A 73 -1.63 1.76 0.96
CA LEU A 73 -1.67 1.44 -0.44
C LEU A 73 -2.93 2.04 -1.06
N ARG A 74 -2.76 2.82 -2.13
CA ARG A 74 -3.84 3.23 -3.02
C ARG A 74 -3.81 2.36 -4.27
N VAL A 75 -4.95 1.83 -4.67
CA VAL A 75 -5.10 1.10 -5.95
C VAL A 75 -6.16 1.78 -6.80
N VAL A 76 -5.91 1.86 -8.11
CA VAL A 76 -6.83 2.44 -9.10
C VAL A 76 -7.14 1.40 -10.17
N ALA A 77 -8.43 1.21 -10.44
CA ALA A 77 -8.91 0.34 -11.50
C ALA A 77 -8.98 1.06 -12.86
N SER A 78 -9.23 0.30 -13.93
CA SER A 78 -9.33 0.79 -15.31
C SER A 78 -10.45 1.82 -15.51
N ASP A 79 -11.51 1.74 -14.71
CA ASP A 79 -12.65 2.67 -14.68
C ASP A 79 -12.41 3.91 -13.80
N GLY A 80 -11.24 4.02 -13.17
CA GLY A 80 -10.87 5.15 -12.31
C GLY A 80 -11.33 5.04 -10.86
N ASP A 81 -12.10 4.02 -10.51
CA ASP A 81 -12.48 3.74 -9.12
C ASP A 81 -11.27 3.30 -8.30
N GLN A 82 -11.29 3.61 -7.00
CA GLN A 82 -10.12 3.57 -6.14
C GLN A 82 -10.42 2.92 -4.80
N ALA A 83 -9.42 2.25 -4.25
CA ALA A 83 -9.45 1.74 -2.89
C ALA A 83 -8.16 2.10 -2.16
N TYR A 84 -8.28 2.26 -0.84
CA TYR A 84 -7.17 2.51 0.08
C TYR A 84 -7.16 1.43 1.15
N THR A 85 -5.98 0.99 1.55
CA THR A 85 -5.84 0.15 2.75
C THR A 85 -5.94 1.00 4.01
N ASN A 86 -6.17 0.35 5.15
CA ASN A 86 -5.88 0.95 6.44
C ASN A 86 -4.37 1.27 6.55
N PRO A 87 -3.99 2.26 7.35
CA PRO A 87 -2.59 2.58 7.59
C PRO A 87 -1.90 1.50 8.41
N ILE A 88 -0.68 1.15 7.99
CA ILE A 88 0.28 0.39 8.80
C ILE A 88 1.27 1.37 9.39
N TRP A 89 1.35 1.43 10.71
CA TRP A 89 2.29 2.26 11.44
C TRP A 89 3.60 1.52 11.65
N VAL A 90 4.71 2.19 11.40
CA VAL A 90 6.05 1.65 11.62
C VAL A 90 6.81 2.59 12.56
N GLU A 91 7.18 2.06 13.72
CA GLU A 91 8.01 2.74 14.70
C GLU A 91 9.42 2.18 14.65
N VAL A 92 10.41 3.06 14.50
CA VAL A 92 11.83 2.69 14.59
C VAL A 92 12.31 3.01 15.99
N ARG A 93 12.84 1.99 16.69
CA ARG A 93 13.37 2.10 18.05
C ARG A 93 14.86 1.86 18.11
#